data_AF-A0A844X369-F1
#
_entry.id   AF-A0A844X369-F1
#
_cell.length_a   1.000
_cell.length_b   1.000
_cell.length_c   1.000
_cell.angle_alpha   90.00
_cell.angle_beta   90.00
_cell.angle_gamma   90.00
#
_symmetry.space_group_name_H-M   'P 1'
#
loop_
_entity.id
_entity.type
_entity.pdbx_description
1 polymer ?
#
loop_
_entity_poly.entity_id
_entity_poly.type
_entity_poly.pdbx_seq_one_letter_code
_entity_poly.pdbx_strand_id
1 'polypeptide(L)'
;MPARTPKACRKQGCPRVTTDASGYCTSHKPTENGWARYQKGRSRHERGYGSSWDKLRKQVLQRDKYICQCDECKGLGLVKEATHVDHIIAKAHGGTDDLSNLRAINKHCHDKKTARERLR
;
A
#
# COMPACT_ATOMS: atom_id res chain seq x y z
N MET A 1 -19.24 42.38 1.12
CA MET A 1 -18.03 42.01 0.34
C MET A 1 -18.40 41.98 -1.13
N PRO A 2 -17.59 42.54 -2.04
CA PRO A 2 -17.88 42.49 -3.47
C PRO A 2 -17.87 41.05 -3.99
N ALA A 3 -18.69 40.78 -5.01
CA ALA A 3 -18.68 39.48 -5.68
C ALA A 3 -17.29 39.21 -6.29
N ARG A 4 -16.85 37.95 -6.25
CA ARG A 4 -15.56 37.56 -6.84
C ARG A 4 -15.59 37.78 -8.36
N THR A 5 -14.56 38.42 -8.89
CA THR A 5 -14.33 38.52 -10.34
C THR A 5 -14.22 37.11 -10.95
N PRO A 6 -14.97 36.81 -12.03
CA PRO A 6 -14.90 35.52 -12.69
C PRO A 6 -13.51 35.28 -13.29
N LYS A 7 -12.97 34.08 -13.11
CA LYS A 7 -11.66 33.64 -13.60
C LYS A 7 -11.85 32.52 -14.63
N ALA A 8 -10.91 32.37 -15.56
CA ALA A 8 -10.92 31.24 -16.49
C ALA A 8 -10.82 29.90 -15.74
N CYS A 9 -11.51 28.87 -16.25
CA CYS A 9 -11.40 27.52 -15.70
C CYS A 9 -9.97 26.98 -15.86
N ARG A 10 -9.43 26.39 -14.79
CA ARG A 10 -8.08 25.78 -14.77
C ARG A 10 -7.93 24.52 -15.64
N LYS A 11 -9.03 23.94 -16.15
CA LYS A 11 -8.95 22.79 -17.06
C LYS A 11 -8.42 23.27 -18.41
N GLN A 12 -7.27 22.74 -18.81
CA GLN A 12 -6.65 23.02 -20.11
C GLN A 12 -7.68 22.86 -21.25
N GLY A 13 -7.79 23.89 -22.10
CA GLY A 13 -8.72 23.92 -23.23
C GLY A 13 -10.19 24.21 -22.88
N CYS A 14 -10.54 24.51 -21.63
CA CYS A 14 -11.92 24.84 -21.27
C CYS A 14 -12.22 26.35 -21.50
N PRO A 15 -13.23 26.71 -22.31
CA PRO A 15 -13.56 28.11 -22.57
C PRO A 15 -14.43 28.76 -21.48
N ARG A 16 -14.81 28.02 -20.42
CA ARG A 16 -15.73 28.51 -19.38
C ARG A 16 -15.02 29.32 -18.30
N VAL A 17 -15.73 30.30 -17.74
CA VAL A 17 -15.31 31.08 -16.56
C VAL A 17 -15.99 30.59 -15.28
N THR A 18 -15.41 30.90 -14.13
CA THR A 18 -15.91 30.49 -12.81
C THR A 18 -15.57 31.53 -11.74
N THR A 19 -16.48 31.71 -10.78
CA THR A 19 -16.25 32.51 -9.56
C THR A 19 -15.89 31.62 -8.35
N ASP A 20 -15.87 30.31 -8.55
CA ASP A 20 -15.61 29.31 -7.53
C ASP A 20 -14.16 29.34 -7.03
N ALA A 21 -13.95 29.10 -5.74
CA ALA A 21 -12.63 29.09 -5.11
C ALA A 21 -11.67 28.05 -5.71
N SER A 22 -12.19 26.92 -6.19
CA SER A 22 -11.40 25.85 -6.80
C SER A 22 -10.74 26.26 -8.12
N GLY A 23 -11.25 27.31 -8.78
CA GLY A 23 -10.82 27.72 -10.10
C GLY A 23 -11.33 26.81 -11.23
N TYR A 24 -12.30 25.94 -10.96
CA TYR A 24 -12.95 25.10 -11.98
C TYR A 24 -14.41 25.53 -12.24
N CYS A 25 -14.87 25.43 -13.48
CA CYS A 25 -16.29 25.59 -13.81
C CYS A 25 -17.10 24.40 -13.27
N THR A 26 -18.42 24.52 -13.19
CA THR A 26 -19.30 23.46 -12.68
C THR A 26 -19.06 22.09 -13.32
N SER A 27 -18.80 22.04 -14.63
CA SER A 27 -18.49 20.79 -15.36
C SER A 27 -17.11 20.19 -15.07
N HIS A 28 -16.19 20.96 -14.50
CA HIS A 28 -14.81 20.52 -14.21
C HIS A 28 -14.48 20.61 -12.72
N LYS A 29 -15.48 20.89 -11.88
CA LYS A 29 -15.31 20.75 -10.43
C LYS A 29 -14.82 19.32 -10.19
N PRO A 30 -13.68 19.15 -9.50
CA PRO A 30 -13.25 17.82 -9.08
C PRO A 30 -14.41 17.18 -8.33
N THR A 31 -15.00 16.14 -8.90
CA THR A 31 -16.14 15.45 -8.27
C THR A 31 -15.74 14.84 -6.94
N GLU A 32 -14.45 14.55 -6.76
CA GLU A 32 -13.82 14.20 -5.50
C GLU A 32 -12.36 14.70 -5.48
N ASN A 33 -11.87 15.10 -4.29
CA ASN A 33 -10.46 15.43 -4.11
C ASN A 33 -9.59 14.28 -4.62
N GLY A 34 -8.59 14.55 -5.47
CA GLY A 34 -7.63 13.51 -5.90
C GLY A 34 -6.97 12.77 -4.72
N TRP A 35 -6.90 13.43 -3.56
CA TRP A 35 -6.50 12.83 -2.28
C TRP A 35 -7.43 11.71 -1.79
N ALA A 36 -8.75 11.83 -2.01
CA ALA A 36 -9.73 10.78 -1.73
C ALA A 36 -9.58 9.58 -2.66
N ARG A 37 -9.12 9.77 -3.92
CA ARG A 37 -8.77 8.65 -4.81
C ARG A 37 -7.47 7.96 -4.41
N TYR A 38 -6.51 8.70 -3.86
CA TYR A 38 -5.24 8.13 -3.37
C TYR A 38 -5.45 7.28 -2.10
N GLN A 39 -6.42 7.67 -1.27
CA GLN A 39 -6.98 6.79 -0.25
C GLN A 39 -7.98 5.84 -0.89
N LYS A 40 -7.54 4.72 -1.47
CA LYS A 40 -8.40 3.53 -1.56
C LYS A 40 -8.94 3.28 -0.15
N GLY A 41 -10.18 3.68 0.10
CA GLY A 41 -10.83 3.91 1.39
C GLY A 41 -11.14 2.64 2.15
N ARG A 42 -10.14 1.78 2.32
CA ARG A 42 -10.19 0.67 3.26
C ARG A 42 -9.40 1.08 4.49
N SER A 43 -10.03 1.03 5.66
CA SER A 43 -9.35 1.11 6.95
C SER A 43 -8.21 0.07 7.00
N ARG A 44 -7.24 0.27 7.91
CA ARG A 44 -6.15 -0.71 8.12
C ARG A 44 -6.73 -2.14 8.32
N HIS A 45 -7.89 -2.23 8.97
CA HIS A 45 -8.65 -3.45 9.19
C HIS A 45 -9.23 -4.04 7.89
N GLU A 46 -9.86 -3.22 7.04
CA GLU A 46 -10.41 -3.68 5.73
C GLU A 46 -9.33 -4.08 4.71
N ARG A 47 -8.07 -3.67 4.92
CA ARG A 47 -6.92 -4.13 4.14
C ARG A 47 -6.31 -5.45 4.64
N GLY A 48 -6.87 -6.04 5.69
CA GLY A 48 -6.39 -7.29 6.27
C GLY A 48 -5.25 -7.13 7.29
N TYR A 49 -4.97 -5.91 7.75
CA TYR A 49 -3.94 -5.60 8.75
C TYR A 49 -4.56 -5.21 10.10
N GLY A 50 -5.57 -5.97 10.53
CA GLY A 50 -6.21 -5.79 11.85
C GLY A 50 -5.38 -6.37 13.00
N SER A 51 -5.93 -6.33 14.22
CA SER A 51 -5.31 -6.90 15.43
C SER A 51 -4.96 -8.40 15.30
N SER A 52 -5.69 -9.15 14.46
CA SER A 52 -5.38 -10.53 14.09
C SER A 52 -4.02 -10.66 13.40
N TRP A 53 -3.71 -9.76 12.47
CA TRP A 53 -2.41 -9.74 11.78
C TRP A 53 -1.28 -9.41 12.73
N ASP A 54 -1.46 -8.48 13.66
CA ASP A 54 -0.42 -8.14 14.63
C ASP A 54 -0.06 -9.34 15.55
N LYS A 55 -1.06 -10.16 15.92
CA LYS A 55 -0.85 -11.41 16.65
C LYS A 55 -0.10 -12.44 15.80
N LEU A 56 -0.56 -12.68 14.57
CA LEU A 56 0.08 -13.59 13.60
C LEU A 56 1.53 -13.18 13.33
N ARG A 57 1.78 -11.89 13.09
CA ARG A 57 3.12 -11.35 12.85
C ARG A 57 4.05 -11.66 14.01
N LYS A 58 3.63 -11.40 15.25
CA LYS A 58 4.44 -11.71 16.45
C LYS A 58 4.71 -13.21 16.56
N GLN A 59 3.71 -14.05 16.32
CA GLN A 59 3.84 -15.50 16.37
C GLN A 59 4.84 -16.03 15.33
N VAL A 60 4.78 -15.54 14.09
CA VAL A 60 5.72 -15.93 13.02
C VAL A 60 7.15 -15.51 13.35
N LEU A 61 7.34 -14.26 13.79
CA LEU A 61 8.68 -13.78 14.18
C LEU A 61 9.26 -14.59 15.34
N GLN A 62 8.46 -14.94 16.34
CA GLN A 62 8.90 -15.79 17.46
C GLN A 62 9.22 -17.22 17.02
N ARG A 63 8.35 -17.85 16.20
CA ARG A 63 8.58 -19.19 15.64
C ARG A 63 9.91 -19.26 14.91
N ASP A 64 10.19 -18.24 14.10
CA ASP A 64 11.39 -18.17 13.26
C ASP A 64 12.59 -17.57 14.00
N LYS A 65 12.47 -17.38 15.32
CA LYS A 65 13.51 -16.81 16.21
C LYS A 65 14.07 -15.48 15.70
N TYR A 66 13.26 -14.67 15.03
CA TYR A 66 13.66 -13.42 14.39
C TYR A 66 14.81 -13.61 13.36
N ILE A 67 14.91 -14.78 12.74
CA ILE A 67 15.89 -15.08 11.69
C ILE A 67 15.17 -15.15 10.34
N CYS A 68 15.77 -14.54 9.33
CA CYS A 68 15.25 -14.51 7.96
C CYS A 68 15.16 -15.92 7.36
N GLN A 69 13.94 -16.33 7.03
CA GLN A 69 13.61 -17.64 6.49
C GLN A 69 13.41 -17.65 4.96
N CYS A 70 13.86 -16.62 4.24
CA CYS A 70 13.78 -16.61 2.79
C CYS A 70 14.67 -17.69 2.17
N ASP A 71 14.31 -18.18 0.98
CA ASP A 71 14.97 -19.32 0.34
C ASP A 71 16.46 -19.05 0.06
N GLU A 72 16.80 -17.80 -0.27
CA GLU A 72 18.18 -17.37 -0.50
C GLU A 72 19.02 -17.41 0.79
N CYS A 73 18.51 -16.86 1.90
CA CYS A 73 19.24 -16.90 3.18
C CYS A 73 19.35 -18.32 3.72
N LYS A 74 18.28 -19.12 3.62
CA LYS A 74 18.30 -20.53 4.02
C LYS A 74 19.28 -21.36 3.21
N GLY A 75 19.23 -21.26 1.88
CA GLY A 75 20.09 -22.03 0.98
C GLY A 75 21.58 -21.69 1.15
N LEU A 76 21.89 -20.45 1.51
CA LEU A 76 23.26 -19.99 1.75
C LEU A 76 23.71 -20.11 3.22
N GLY A 77 22.85 -20.58 4.13
CA GLY A 77 23.15 -20.64 5.56
C GLY A 77 23.36 -19.27 6.23
N LEU A 78 22.81 -18.19 5.64
CA LEU A 78 22.96 -16.83 6.15
C LEU A 78 21.96 -16.54 7.27
N VAL A 79 22.49 -16.23 8.45
CA VAL A 79 21.69 -15.76 9.59
C VAL A 79 21.57 -14.24 9.53
N LYS A 80 20.42 -13.75 9.08
CA LYS A 80 20.08 -12.31 9.05
C LYS A 80 18.86 -12.06 9.92
N GLU A 81 18.87 -10.94 10.65
CA GLU A 81 17.72 -10.53 11.47
C GLU A 81 16.48 -10.29 10.61
N ALA A 82 15.36 -10.90 11.00
CA ALA A 82 14.05 -10.68 10.39
C ALA A 82 13.24 -9.63 11.17
N THR A 83 12.85 -8.59 10.46
CA THR A 83 12.00 -7.50 10.98
C THR A 83 10.60 -7.51 10.38
N HIS A 84 10.38 -8.29 9.33
CA HIS A 84 9.14 -8.33 8.56
C HIS A 84 8.62 -9.77 8.46
N VAL A 85 7.33 -9.89 8.12
CA VAL A 85 6.68 -11.17 7.84
C VAL A 85 6.10 -11.07 6.44
N ASP A 86 6.35 -12.10 5.64
CA ASP A 86 6.03 -12.15 4.22
C ASP A 86 5.26 -13.43 3.88
N HIS A 87 4.35 -13.31 2.92
CA HIS A 87 3.63 -14.45 2.37
C HIS A 87 4.50 -15.18 1.35
N ILE A 88 4.72 -16.48 1.54
CA ILE A 88 5.46 -17.35 0.62
C ILE A 88 4.78 -17.34 -0.76
N ILE A 89 3.46 -17.56 -0.78
CA ILE A 89 2.58 -17.31 -1.92
C ILE A 89 1.91 -15.96 -1.68
N ALA A 90 2.13 -14.98 -2.55
CA ALA A 90 1.52 -13.67 -2.41
C ALA A 90 -0.01 -13.75 -2.42
N LYS A 91 -0.69 -12.86 -1.66
CA LYS A 91 -2.16 -12.78 -1.63
C LYS A 91 -2.77 -12.57 -3.02
N ALA A 92 -2.10 -11.80 -3.88
CA ALA A 92 -2.52 -11.57 -5.27
C ALA A 92 -2.55 -12.87 -6.11
N HIS A 93 -1.82 -13.90 -5.70
CA HIS A 93 -1.76 -15.21 -6.34
C HIS A 93 -2.50 -16.29 -5.53
N GLY A 94 -3.41 -15.91 -4.62
CA GLY A 94 -4.23 -16.84 -3.84
C GLY A 94 -3.61 -17.30 -2.52
N GLY A 95 -2.52 -16.68 -2.07
CA GLY A 95 -1.93 -16.98 -0.76
C GLY A 95 -2.81 -16.57 0.42
N THR A 96 -2.85 -17.41 1.46
CA THR A 96 -3.61 -17.19 2.69
C THR A 96 -2.76 -16.63 3.82
N ASP A 97 -3.39 -16.19 4.91
CA ASP A 97 -2.71 -15.75 6.14
C ASP A 97 -2.35 -16.93 7.08
N ASP A 98 -2.35 -18.16 6.57
CA ASP A 98 -1.98 -19.34 7.35
C ASP A 98 -0.50 -19.29 7.76
N LEU A 99 -0.20 -19.78 8.96
CA LEU A 99 1.17 -19.83 9.49
C LEU A 99 2.14 -20.57 8.54
N SER A 100 1.67 -21.58 7.82
CA SER A 100 2.47 -22.32 6.84
C SER A 100 2.83 -21.48 5.60
N ASN A 101 2.00 -20.49 5.24
CA ASN A 101 2.26 -19.57 4.13
C ASN A 101 3.01 -18.29 4.58
N LEU A 102 3.27 -18.12 5.87
CA LEU A 102 3.98 -16.96 6.40
C LEU A 102 5.41 -17.30 6.82
N ARG A 103 6.34 -16.40 6.53
CA ARG A 103 7.75 -16.52 6.95
C ARG A 103 8.31 -15.20 7.44
N ALA A 104 9.17 -15.26 8.46
CA ALA A 104 9.98 -14.13 8.87
C ALA A 104 11.03 -13.80 7.78
N ILE A 105 11.15 -12.54 7.43
CA ILE A 105 12.08 -12.07 6.39
C ILE A 105 12.75 -10.77 6.83
N ASN A 106 14.01 -10.58 6.44
CA ASN A 106 14.67 -9.30 6.61
C ASN A 106 14.16 -8.28 5.58
N LYS A 107 14.32 -6.99 5.89
CA LYS A 107 13.85 -5.90 5.01
C LYS A 107 14.40 -6.00 3.58
N HIS A 108 15.69 -6.25 3.43
CA HIS A 108 16.35 -6.29 2.12
C HIS A 108 15.80 -7.42 1.22
N CYS A 109 15.64 -8.62 1.77
CA CYS A 109 15.08 -9.77 1.06
C CYS A 109 13.60 -9.55 0.73
N HIS A 110 12.86 -8.89 1.61
CA HIS A 110 11.47 -8.50 1.34
C HIS A 110 11.35 -7.53 0.18
N ASP A 111 12.18 -6.48 0.15
CA ASP A 111 12.20 -5.50 -0.94
C ASP A 111 12.57 -6.16 -2.27
N LYS A 112 13.57 -7.06 -2.26
CA LYS A 112 13.98 -7.85 -3.43
C LYS A 112 12.85 -8.75 -3.96
N LYS A 113 12.09 -9.40 -3.06
CA LYS A 113 10.93 -10.21 -3.44
C LYS A 113 9.83 -9.36 -4.05
N THR A 114 9.46 -8.27 -3.38
CA THR A 114 8.44 -7.32 -3.86
C THR A 114 8.80 -6.78 -5.25
N ALA A 115 10.08 -6.45 -5.47
CA ALA A 115 10.57 -5.98 -6.76
C ALA A 115 10.50 -7.04 -7.87
N ARG A 116 10.59 -8.34 -7.53
CA ARG A 116 10.43 -9.44 -8.49
C ARG A 116 8.96 -9.74 -8.77
N GLU A 117 8.12 -9.71 -7.74
CA GLU A 117 6.68 -9.98 -7.84
C GLU A 117 5.96 -8.91 -8.67
N ARG A 118 6.40 -7.65 -8.62
CA ARG A 118 5.81 -6.59 -9.46
C ARG A 118 5.95 -6.82 -10.98
N LEU A 119 6.87 -7.69 -11.39
CA LEU A 119 7.15 -8.01 -12.79
C LEU A 119 6.38 -9.26 -13.27
N ARG A 120 5.65 -9.93 -12.37
CA ARG A 120 4.79 -11.07 -12.66
C ARG A 120 3.34 -10.62 -12.76
#